data_AF-A0A7W1W740-F1
#
_entry.id   AF-A0A7W1W740-F1
#
_cell.length_a   1.000
_cell.length_b   1.000
_cell.length_c   1.000
_cell.angle_alpha   90.00
_cell.angle_beta   90.00
_cell.angle_gamma   90.00
#
_symmetry.space_group_name_H-M   'P 1'
#
loop_
_entity.id
_entity.type
_entity.pdbx_description
1 polymer ?
#
loop_
_entity_poly.entity_id
_entity_poly.type
_entity_poly.pdbx_seq_one_letter_code
_entity_poly.pdbx_strand_id
1 'polypeptide(L)'
;MSRKIPDYNSFQMKVRPVTKKDVPQIIKLIGDIWAEYDCVLDTQGDDKYLLAPDDYFHSKDGEFWVAAERNEIVATVGALM
;
A
#
# COMPACT_ATOMS: atom_id res chain seq x y z
N MET A 1 -37.31 25.06 3.46
CA MET A 1 -36.17 24.24 3.93
C MET A 1 -35.34 23.83 2.71
N SER A 2 -34.21 24.50 2.49
CA SER A 2 -33.28 24.16 1.40
C SER A 2 -32.51 22.90 1.80
N ARG A 3 -32.66 21.80 1.05
CA ARG A 3 -31.84 20.60 1.23
C ARG A 3 -30.43 20.93 0.74
N LYS A 4 -29.46 21.00 1.65
CA LYS A 4 -28.05 21.01 1.27
C LYS A 4 -27.74 19.64 0.63
N ILE A 5 -27.48 19.63 -0.67
CA ILE A 5 -26.91 18.47 -1.37
C ILE A 5 -25.49 18.29 -0.81
N PRO A 6 -25.11 17.12 -0.28
CA PRO A 6 -23.75 16.89 0.16
C PRO A 6 -22.82 17.06 -1.05
N ASP A 7 -21.77 17.85 -0.88
CA ASP A 7 -20.71 17.98 -1.87
C ASP A 7 -19.93 16.66 -1.88
N TYR A 8 -20.34 15.72 -2.73
CA TYR A 8 -19.61 14.49 -2.98
C TYR A 8 -18.40 14.85 -3.84
N ASN A 9 -17.39 15.47 -3.20
CA ASN A 9 -16.05 15.51 -3.75
C ASN A 9 -15.66 14.06 -4.04
N SER A 10 -15.69 13.66 -5.30
CA SER A 10 -15.37 12.31 -5.74
C SER A 10 -13.91 12.04 -5.41
N PHE A 11 -13.65 11.32 -4.31
CA PHE A 11 -12.31 10.90 -3.96
C PHE A 11 -11.90 9.82 -4.96
N GLN A 12 -10.91 10.13 -5.79
CA GLN A 12 -10.44 9.21 -6.81
C GLN A 12 -9.26 8.42 -6.27
N MET A 13 -9.45 7.11 -6.14
CA MET A 13 -8.38 6.17 -5.88
C MET A 13 -7.43 6.10 -7.08
N LYS A 14 -6.11 6.15 -6.82
CA LYS A 14 -5.06 6.04 -7.83
C LYS A 14 -4.32 4.73 -7.66
N VAL A 15 -4.38 3.87 -8.67
CA VAL A 15 -3.56 2.65 -8.75
C VAL A 15 -2.33 2.96 -9.58
N ARG A 16 -1.15 2.70 -9.03
CA ARG A 16 0.14 3.00 -9.67
C ARG A 16 1.27 2.08 -9.16
N PRO A 17 2.39 1.99 -9.89
CA PRO A 17 3.58 1.35 -9.36
C PRO A 17 4.02 1.97 -8.04
N VAL A 18 4.62 1.15 -7.18
CA VAL A 18 5.19 1.59 -5.91
C VAL A 18 6.39 2.49 -6.13
N THR A 19 6.63 3.40 -5.19
CA THR A 19 7.84 4.20 -5.12
C THR A 19 8.48 4.06 -3.76
N LYS A 20 9.77 4.42 -3.65
CA LYS A 20 10.50 4.42 -2.36
C LYS A 20 9.82 5.28 -1.27
N LYS A 21 9.02 6.28 -1.67
CA LYS A 21 8.28 7.15 -0.73
C LYS A 21 7.07 6.45 -0.10
N ASP A 22 6.56 5.40 -0.71
CA ASP A 22 5.38 4.67 -0.22
C ASP A 22 5.75 3.64 0.86
N VAL A 23 7.01 3.21 0.92
CA VAL A 23 7.50 2.14 1.80
C VAL A 23 7.06 2.31 3.27
N PRO A 24 7.21 3.49 3.92
CA PRO A 24 6.74 3.64 5.30
C PRO A 24 5.24 3.42 5.47
N GLN A 25 4.42 3.84 4.50
CA GLN A 25 2.96 3.64 4.55
C GLN A 25 2.58 2.19 4.27
N ILE A 26 3.31 1.51 3.38
CA ILE A 26 3.11 0.08 3.09
C ILE A 26 3.39 -0.77 4.33
N ILE A 27 4.54 -0.54 4.99
CA ILE A 27 4.92 -1.25 6.22
C ILE A 27 3.87 -1.00 7.30
N LYS A 28 3.41 0.25 7.45
CA LYS A 28 2.33 0.58 8.38
C LYS A 28 1.04 -0.16 8.04
N LEU A 29 0.57 -0.12 6.79
CA LEU A 29 -0.66 -0.76 6.36
C LEU A 29 -0.65 -2.27 6.62
N ILE A 30 0.41 -2.95 6.19
CA ILE A 30 0.54 -4.41 6.38
C ILE A 30 0.68 -4.73 7.86
N GLY A 31 1.47 -3.94 8.61
CA GLY A 31 1.65 -4.11 10.05
C GLY A 31 0.35 -3.94 10.83
N ASP A 32 -0.48 -2.95 10.48
CA ASP A 32 -1.79 -2.74 11.08
C ASP A 32 -2.71 -3.95 10.81
N ILE A 33 -2.73 -4.47 9.58
CA ILE A 33 -3.49 -5.68 9.22
C ILE A 33 -2.99 -6.91 10.00
N TRP A 34 -1.68 -7.10 10.11
CA TRP A 34 -1.11 -8.23 10.85
C TRP A 34 -1.43 -8.18 12.34
N ALA A 35 -1.44 -6.98 12.93
CA ALA A 35 -1.78 -6.78 14.33
C ALA A 35 -3.25 -7.18 14.63
N GLU A 36 -4.16 -7.13 13.64
CA GLU A 36 -5.53 -7.64 13.81
C GLU A 36 -5.59 -9.16 14.07
N TYR A 37 -4.51 -9.88 13.74
CA TYR A 37 -4.36 -11.33 13.93
C TYR A 37 -3.31 -11.68 15.02
N ASP A 38 -2.96 -10.74 15.90
CA ASP A 38 -1.89 -10.89 16.91
C ASP A 38 -0.50 -11.24 16.32
N CYS A 39 -0.27 -10.90 15.04
CA CYS A 39 0.99 -11.13 14.34
C CYS A 39 1.84 -9.84 14.31
N VAL A 40 3.16 -10.01 14.27
CA VAL A 40 4.13 -8.92 14.11
C VAL A 40 4.77 -9.01 12.74
N LEU A 41 4.66 -7.95 11.95
CA LEU A 41 5.38 -7.84 10.67
C LEU A 41 6.88 -7.66 10.93
N ASP A 42 7.70 -8.61 10.49
CA ASP A 42 9.15 -8.56 10.64
C ASP A 42 9.85 -8.20 9.32
N THR A 43 9.99 -6.89 9.08
CA THR A 43 10.71 -6.39 7.90
C THR A 43 12.23 -6.56 7.98
N GLN A 44 12.78 -7.00 9.12
CA GLN A 44 14.22 -7.22 9.32
C GLN A 44 14.61 -8.70 9.25
N GLY A 45 13.64 -9.61 9.26
CA GLY A 45 13.81 -11.05 9.08
C GLY A 45 13.10 -11.54 7.82
N ASP A 46 11.82 -11.87 7.97
CA ASP A 46 11.03 -12.62 6.98
C ASP A 46 10.58 -11.76 5.79
N ASP A 47 10.20 -10.50 6.03
CA ASP A 47 9.58 -9.61 5.03
C ASP A 47 10.51 -8.48 4.56
N LYS A 48 11.83 -8.74 4.48
CA LYS A 48 12.85 -7.76 4.05
C LYS A 48 12.57 -7.13 2.69
N TYR A 49 11.88 -7.84 1.81
CA TYR A 49 11.52 -7.34 0.48
C TYR A 49 10.63 -6.09 0.54
N LEU A 50 9.89 -5.88 1.64
CA LEU A 50 9.08 -4.68 1.85
C LEU A 50 9.91 -3.40 2.09
N LEU A 51 11.21 -3.51 2.38
CA LEU A 51 12.09 -2.34 2.51
C LEU A 51 12.44 -1.73 1.14
N ALA A 52 12.37 -2.52 0.07
CA ALA A 52 12.62 -2.08 -1.30
C ALA A 52 11.77 -2.92 -2.29
N PRO A 53 10.43 -2.79 -2.25
CA PRO A 53 9.53 -3.69 -2.98
C PRO A 53 9.70 -3.53 -4.49
N ASP A 54 9.87 -2.30 -4.98
CA ASP A 54 10.11 -2.05 -6.41
C ASP A 54 11.33 -2.81 -6.93
N ASP A 55 12.47 -2.68 -6.22
CA ASP A 55 13.74 -3.31 -6.59
C ASP A 55 13.62 -4.84 -6.51
N TYR A 56 13.00 -5.38 -5.46
CA TYR A 56 12.82 -6.82 -5.28
C TYR A 56 11.94 -7.45 -6.36
N PHE A 57 10.75 -6.90 -6.62
CA PHE A 57 9.82 -7.49 -7.57
C PHE A 57 10.34 -7.37 -9.00
N HIS A 58 10.87 -6.21 -9.41
CA HIS A 58 11.48 -6.06 -10.74
C HIS A 58 12.67 -6.99 -10.96
N SER A 59 13.49 -7.28 -9.94
CA SER A 59 14.61 -8.23 -10.06
C SER A 59 14.17 -9.68 -10.35
N LYS A 60 12.87 -9.97 -10.19
CA LYS A 60 12.26 -11.29 -10.39
C LYS A 60 11.23 -11.28 -11.53
N ASP A 61 11.39 -10.36 -12.48
CA ASP A 61 10.44 -10.14 -13.58
C ASP A 61 8.99 -9.94 -13.06
N GLY A 62 8.84 -9.35 -11.87
CA GLY A 62 7.57 -9.08 -11.22
C GLY A 62 7.30 -7.58 -11.08
N GLU A 63 6.14 -7.26 -10.51
CA GLU A 63 5.71 -5.88 -10.26
C GLU A 63 5.06 -5.73 -8.88
N PHE A 64 5.15 -4.52 -8.31
CA PHE A 64 4.47 -4.17 -7.07
C PHE A 64 3.71 -2.85 -7.21
N TRP A 65 2.42 -2.90 -6.90
CA TRP A 65 1.48 -1.79 -7.10
C TRP A 65 0.85 -1.37 -5.78
N VAL A 66 0.50 -0.09 -5.72
CA VAL A 66 -0.23 0.51 -4.61
C VAL A 66 -1.52 1.15 -5.10
N ALA A 67 -2.57 1.08 -4.28
CA ALA A 67 -3.75 1.91 -4.40
C ALA A 67 -3.68 3.03 -3.36
N ALA A 68 -3.75 4.28 -3.82
CA ALA A 68 -3.66 5.46 -2.98
C ALA A 68 -4.97 6.27 -3.03
N GLU A 69 -5.51 6.62 -1.87
CA GLU A 69 -6.64 7.53 -1.70
C GLU A 69 -6.23 8.65 -0.74
N ARG A 70 -6.48 9.92 -1.08
CA ARG A 70 -6.11 11.08 -0.23
C ARG A 70 -4.63 11.10 0.23
N ASN A 71 -3.72 10.63 -0.61
CA ASN A 71 -2.28 10.43 -0.32
C ASN A 71 -1.95 9.36 0.73
N GLU A 72 -2.93 8.53 1.09
CA GLU A 72 -2.76 7.36 1.95
C GLU A 72 -2.78 6.09 1.10
N ILE A 73 -1.84 5.18 1.34
CA ILE A 73 -1.85 3.85 0.74
C ILE A 73 -2.89 2.99 1.46
N VAL A 74 -3.89 2.52 0.71
CA VAL A 74 -5.01 1.73 1.24
C VAL A 74 -4.99 0.27 0.81
N ALA A 75 -4.21 -0.07 -0.21
CA ALA A 75 -3.98 -1.44 -0.64
C ALA A 75 -2.66 -1.57 -1.38
N THR A 76 -2.13 -2.80 -1.39
CA THR A 76 -0.93 -3.18 -2.16
C THR A 76 -1.13 -4.53 -2.83
N VAL A 77 -0.48 -4.74 -3.98
CA VAL A 77 -0.39 -6.05 -4.61
C VAL A 77 1.01 -6.25 -5.18
N GLY A 78 1.61 -7.40 -4.91
CA GLY A 78 2.86 -7.85 -5.53
C GLY A 78 2.61 -9.10 -6.35
N ALA A 79 3.15 -9.15 -7.56
CA ALA A 79 3.04 -10.30 -8.46
C ALA A 79 4.43 -10.70 -8.95
N LEU A 80 4.70 -12.01 -8.96
CA LEU A 80 5.89 -12.62 -9.55
C LEU A 80 5.45 -13.39 -10.81
N MET A 81 6.30 -13.41 -11.84
CA MET A 81 6.09 -14.19 -13.08
C MET A 81 6.87 -15.50 -13.06
#